data_AF-A0AAU8JB90-F1
#
_entry.id   AF-A0AAU8JB90-F1
#
_cell.length_a   1.000
_cell.length_b   1.000
_cell.length_c   1.000
_cell.angle_alpha   90.00
_cell.angle_beta   90.00
_cell.angle_gamma   90.00
#
_symmetry.space_group_name_H-M   'P 1'
#
loop_
_entity.id
_entity.type
_entity.pdbx_description
1 polymer ?
#
loop_
_entity_poly.entity_id
_entity_poly.type
_entity_poly.pdbx_seq_one_letter_code
_entity_poly.pdbx_strand_id
1 'polypeptide(L)'
;MKNEAPYLREWIEFYKLVGVERFYLYNNESTDNTVELLQPYIRSGEVVLEHCPTSMRQVNNAYNHCLEYYGSESEWIAFIDIDEFLFPTNEDNLKTILDDYLEYPGLLVNWCCFGSSGHQTKPKGLTIENYTHRANSSCATSRTFKSIVKPSCVQACITPHNFLYFTGRKLKPVTENKIAFTQVGPRDHQTLTSSWQKIRINHYIIRSREEFIAKRSRGSALFNFARYTGDFFERHDRNAVEEDLTIQRFLPQLKQPFQNKLQNI
;
A
#
# COMPACT_ATOMS: atom_id res chain seq x y z
N MET A 1 -8.23 0.15 7.83
CA MET A 1 -9.14 0.49 6.71
C MET A 1 -10.51 0.89 7.22
N LYS A 2 -11.29 1.68 6.47
CA LYS A 2 -12.68 2.03 6.76
C LYS A 2 -13.41 2.33 5.45
N ASN A 3 -14.49 1.61 5.18
CA ASN A 3 -15.34 1.76 3.99
C ASN A 3 -14.57 1.68 2.66
N GLU A 4 -13.78 0.60 2.48
CA GLU A 4 -12.93 0.37 1.30
C GLU A 4 -13.40 -0.81 0.45
N ALA A 5 -14.62 -1.33 0.68
CA ALA A 5 -15.13 -2.50 -0.04
C ALA A 5 -15.02 -2.42 -1.58
N PRO A 6 -15.21 -1.26 -2.24
CA PRO A 6 -15.09 -1.18 -3.69
C PRO A 6 -13.70 -1.49 -4.26
N TYR A 7 -12.64 -1.47 -3.44
CA TYR A 7 -11.25 -1.66 -3.89
C TYR A 7 -10.60 -2.92 -3.30
N LEU A 8 -11.14 -3.45 -2.19
CA LEU A 8 -10.51 -4.55 -1.46
C LEU A 8 -10.28 -5.80 -2.29
N ARG A 9 -11.25 -6.16 -3.14
CA ARG A 9 -11.12 -7.37 -3.96
C ARG A 9 -9.97 -7.27 -4.95
N GLU A 10 -9.88 -6.16 -5.67
CA GLU A 10 -8.76 -5.91 -6.60
C GLU A 10 -7.43 -5.95 -5.86
N TRP A 11 -7.37 -5.26 -4.71
CA TRP A 11 -6.17 -5.17 -3.89
C TRP A 11 -5.69 -6.56 -3.42
N ILE A 12 -6.57 -7.38 -2.83
CA ILE A 12 -6.23 -8.73 -2.36
C ILE A 12 -5.78 -9.62 -3.52
N GLU A 13 -6.55 -9.69 -4.60
CA GLU A 13 -6.21 -10.56 -5.75
C GLU A 13 -4.90 -10.12 -6.42
N PHE A 14 -4.63 -8.82 -6.48
CA PHE A 14 -3.35 -8.31 -6.98
C PHE A 14 -2.19 -8.76 -6.09
N TYR A 15 -2.32 -8.62 -4.78
CA TYR A 15 -1.24 -9.00 -3.87
C TYR A 15 -0.97 -10.49 -3.88
N LYS A 16 -2.01 -11.32 -3.98
CA LYS A 16 -1.85 -12.77 -4.21
C LYS A 16 -1.07 -13.05 -5.48
N LEU A 17 -1.37 -12.32 -6.56
CA LEU A 17 -0.70 -12.49 -7.84
C LEU A 17 0.81 -12.17 -7.76
N VAL A 18 1.18 -11.15 -7.00
CA VAL A 18 2.60 -10.78 -6.80
C VAL A 18 3.28 -11.54 -5.67
N GLY A 19 2.64 -12.60 -5.14
CA GLY A 19 3.26 -13.53 -4.19
C GLY A 19 3.01 -13.26 -2.71
N VAL A 20 2.04 -12.43 -2.33
CA VAL A 20 1.64 -12.26 -0.93
C VAL A 20 0.75 -13.43 -0.50
N GLU A 21 1.09 -14.01 0.65
CA GLU A 21 0.45 -15.24 1.15
C GLU A 21 -0.55 -14.98 2.29
N ARG A 22 -0.38 -13.89 3.04
CA ARG A 22 -1.20 -13.56 4.22
C ARG A 22 -1.53 -12.07 4.28
N PHE A 23 -2.73 -11.76 4.76
CA PHE A 23 -3.25 -10.41 4.91
C PHE A 23 -3.73 -10.16 6.33
N TYR A 24 -3.12 -9.19 7.02
CA TYR A 24 -3.56 -8.73 8.33
C TYR A 24 -4.29 -7.39 8.18
N LEU A 25 -5.62 -7.42 8.14
CA LEU A 25 -6.44 -6.25 7.88
C LEU A 25 -7.06 -5.72 9.17
N TYR A 26 -6.85 -4.44 9.46
CA TYR A 26 -7.42 -3.77 10.64
C TYR A 26 -8.64 -2.95 10.24
N ASN A 27 -9.83 -3.40 10.62
CA ASN A 27 -11.10 -2.75 10.29
C ASN A 27 -11.49 -1.70 11.33
N ASN A 28 -11.57 -0.44 10.90
CA ASN A 28 -12.00 0.68 11.71
C ASN A 28 -13.49 0.98 11.47
N GLU A 29 -14.33 0.04 11.90
CA GLU A 29 -15.79 0.21 11.88
C GLU A 29 -16.34 0.54 10.49
N SER A 30 -15.94 -0.25 9.48
CA SER A 30 -16.61 -0.21 8.18
C SER A 30 -18.11 -0.46 8.33
N THR A 31 -18.91 0.36 7.65
CA THR A 31 -20.38 0.30 7.57
C THR A 31 -20.86 -0.08 6.17
N ASP A 32 -19.94 -0.27 5.22
CA ASP A 32 -20.23 -0.84 3.90
C ASP A 32 -20.15 -2.37 3.93
N ASN A 33 -20.17 -3.02 2.78
CA ASN A 33 -20.07 -4.48 2.66
C ASN A 33 -18.63 -5.03 2.83
N THR A 34 -17.72 -4.29 3.47
CA THR A 34 -16.31 -4.70 3.68
C THR A 34 -16.23 -6.09 4.34
N VAL A 35 -16.94 -6.30 5.45
CA VAL A 35 -16.82 -7.55 6.23
C VAL A 35 -17.37 -8.75 5.46
N GLU A 36 -18.49 -8.56 4.76
CA GLU A 36 -19.11 -9.59 3.92
C GLU A 36 -18.20 -9.98 2.75
N LEU A 37 -17.62 -8.98 2.07
CA LEU A 37 -16.70 -9.17 0.95
C LEU A 37 -15.46 -9.97 1.36
N LEU A 38 -14.99 -9.81 2.60
CA LEU A 38 -13.80 -10.50 3.12
C LEU A 38 -14.07 -11.94 3.56
N GLN A 39 -15.33 -12.35 3.76
CA GLN A 39 -15.66 -13.68 4.28
C GLN A 39 -15.02 -14.86 3.53
N PRO A 40 -14.96 -14.88 2.18
CA PRO A 40 -14.29 -15.97 1.47
C PRO A 40 -12.80 -16.08 1.81
N TYR A 41 -12.12 -14.94 1.92
CA TYR A 41 -10.68 -14.86 2.23
C TYR A 41 -10.37 -15.16 3.70
N ILE A 42 -11.31 -14.85 4.59
CA ILE A 42 -11.21 -15.22 6.01
C ILE A 42 -11.35 -16.74 6.14
N ARG A 43 -12.34 -17.33 5.47
CA ARG A 43 -12.58 -18.79 5.52
C ARG A 43 -11.44 -19.60 4.91
N SER A 44 -10.77 -19.11 3.87
CA SER A 44 -9.58 -19.75 3.29
C SER A 44 -8.33 -19.58 4.17
N GLY A 45 -8.37 -18.71 5.19
CA GLY A 45 -7.24 -18.37 6.04
C GLY A 45 -6.29 -17.33 5.42
N GLU A 46 -6.56 -16.83 4.22
CA GLU A 46 -5.72 -15.81 3.58
C GLU A 46 -5.76 -14.47 4.33
N VAL A 47 -6.93 -14.11 4.89
CA VAL A 47 -7.16 -12.86 5.61
C VAL A 47 -7.44 -13.11 7.09
N VAL A 48 -6.67 -12.43 7.94
CA VAL A 48 -7.00 -12.20 9.35
C VAL A 48 -7.58 -10.78 9.45
N LEU A 49 -8.80 -10.67 10.00
CA LEU A 49 -9.51 -9.40 10.13
C LEU A 49 -9.58 -8.99 11.60
N GLU A 50 -8.80 -7.98 11.97
CA GLU A 50 -8.79 -7.41 13.30
C GLU A 50 -9.77 -6.25 13.45
N HIS A 51 -10.41 -6.16 14.61
CA HIS A 51 -11.29 -5.05 14.93
C HIS A 51 -10.50 -3.93 15.63
N CYS A 52 -10.43 -2.76 15.00
CA CYS A 52 -9.63 -1.63 15.46
C CYS A 52 -10.45 -0.34 15.49
N PRO A 53 -11.40 -0.18 16.43
CA PRO A 53 -12.23 1.01 16.55
C PRO A 53 -11.39 2.24 16.90
N THR A 54 -11.85 3.40 16.43
CA THR A 54 -11.10 4.68 16.46
C THR A 54 -10.75 5.14 17.88
N SER A 55 -11.36 4.59 18.93
CA SER A 55 -11.00 4.86 20.34
C SER A 55 -9.59 4.40 20.72
N MET A 56 -8.97 3.49 19.96
CA MET A 56 -7.54 3.11 20.07
C MET A 56 -6.65 4.00 19.19
N ARG A 57 -6.69 5.31 19.45
CA ARG A 57 -6.18 6.42 18.60
C ARG A 57 -4.71 6.46 18.19
N GLN A 58 -3.93 5.39 18.34
CA GLN A 58 -2.62 5.34 17.71
C GLN A 58 -2.69 4.33 16.58
N VAL A 59 -2.69 4.81 15.33
CA VAL A 59 -2.49 3.95 14.15
C VAL A 59 -1.20 3.10 14.30
N ASN A 60 -0.25 3.58 15.10
CA ASN A 60 0.91 2.82 15.56
C ASN A 60 0.53 1.57 16.38
N ASN A 61 -0.57 1.57 17.13
CA ASN A 61 -1.02 0.39 17.89
C ASN A 61 -1.44 -0.74 16.96
N ALA A 62 -2.15 -0.46 15.85
CA ALA A 62 -2.50 -1.49 14.89
C ALA A 62 -1.25 -2.14 14.26
N TYR A 63 -0.27 -1.31 13.89
CA TYR A 63 0.97 -1.82 13.30
C TYR A 63 1.88 -2.53 14.30
N ASN A 64 1.98 -2.04 15.54
CA ASN A 64 2.72 -2.73 16.59
C ASN A 64 2.03 -4.02 17.03
N HIS A 65 0.69 -4.05 17.11
CA HIS A 65 -0.07 -5.27 17.32
C HIS A 65 0.23 -6.30 16.22
N CYS A 66 0.28 -5.87 14.95
CA CYS A 66 0.63 -6.75 13.85
C CYS A 66 2.04 -7.36 14.03
N LEU A 67 3.03 -6.54 14.40
CA LEU A 67 4.38 -7.02 14.65
C LEU A 67 4.45 -7.99 15.83
N GLU A 68 3.73 -7.70 16.91
CA GLU A 68 3.74 -8.50 18.14
C GLU A 68 3.07 -9.87 17.95
N TYR A 69 1.90 -9.90 17.30
CA TYR A 69 1.08 -11.12 17.21
C TYR A 69 1.39 -11.96 15.98
N TYR A 70 1.78 -11.34 14.86
CA TYR A 70 2.00 -12.06 13.60
C TYR A 70 3.42 -11.96 13.07
N GLY A 71 4.27 -11.14 13.68
CA GLY A 71 5.65 -10.94 13.23
C GLY A 71 6.47 -12.24 13.21
N SER A 72 6.24 -13.15 14.15
CA SER A 72 6.93 -14.45 14.19
C SER A 72 6.50 -15.43 13.09
N GLU A 73 5.36 -15.19 12.44
CA GLU A 73 4.81 -16.04 11.38
C GLU A 73 5.30 -15.63 9.98
N SER A 74 6.06 -14.54 9.85
CA SER A 74 6.42 -13.96 8.55
C SER A 74 7.89 -13.55 8.52
N GLU A 75 8.60 -13.93 7.45
CA GLU A 75 9.95 -13.41 7.23
C GLU A 75 9.93 -11.92 6.89
N TRP A 76 8.97 -11.50 6.09
CA TRP A 76 8.78 -10.13 5.63
C TRP A 76 7.34 -9.68 5.85
N ILE A 77 7.15 -8.44 6.30
CA ILE A 77 5.84 -7.78 6.40
C ILE A 77 5.92 -6.41 5.72
N ALA A 78 5.00 -6.13 4.80
CA ALA A 78 4.82 -4.82 4.19
C ALA A 78 3.63 -4.08 4.83
N PHE A 79 3.82 -2.80 5.16
CA PHE A 79 2.79 -1.97 5.78
C PHE A 79 2.17 -1.02 4.74
N ILE A 80 1.07 -1.44 4.12
CA ILE A 80 0.55 -0.83 2.88
C ILE A 80 -0.92 -0.42 3.01
N ASP A 81 -1.27 0.73 2.42
CA ASP A 81 -2.65 1.24 2.37
C ASP A 81 -3.46 0.62 1.20
N ILE A 82 -4.80 0.66 1.27
CA ILE A 82 -5.69 0.07 0.23
C ILE A 82 -5.62 0.82 -1.12
N ASP A 83 -5.06 2.02 -1.15
CA ASP A 83 -4.78 2.78 -2.38
C ASP A 83 -3.34 2.60 -2.90
N GLU A 84 -2.59 1.64 -2.36
CA GLU A 84 -1.18 1.39 -2.68
C GLU A 84 -0.96 -0.02 -3.24
N PHE A 85 -0.25 -0.11 -4.36
CA PHE A 85 0.07 -1.34 -5.07
C PHE A 85 1.59 -1.50 -5.20
N LEU A 86 2.16 -2.38 -4.36
CA LEU A 86 3.57 -2.72 -4.28
C LEU A 86 3.88 -3.91 -5.17
N PHE A 87 4.81 -3.76 -6.11
CA PHE A 87 5.21 -4.84 -7.02
C PHE A 87 6.63 -4.67 -7.55
N PRO A 88 7.32 -5.77 -7.91
CA PRO A 88 8.57 -5.67 -8.64
C PRO A 88 8.29 -5.14 -10.05
N THR A 89 9.15 -4.30 -10.59
CA THR A 89 8.93 -3.69 -11.92
C THR A 89 9.30 -4.61 -13.08
N ASN A 90 10.26 -5.52 -12.85
CA ASN A 90 10.76 -6.44 -13.88
C ASN A 90 10.57 -7.93 -13.55
N GLU A 91 10.03 -8.26 -12.37
CA GLU A 91 9.84 -9.66 -11.89
C GLU A 91 8.39 -9.90 -11.50
N ASP A 92 7.84 -11.10 -11.68
CA ASP A 92 6.42 -11.34 -11.38
C ASP A 92 6.11 -11.48 -9.88
N ASN A 93 7.12 -11.76 -9.05
CA ASN A 93 6.93 -12.13 -7.64
C ASN A 93 7.81 -11.31 -6.69
N LEU A 94 7.23 -10.84 -5.58
CA LEU A 94 7.94 -10.09 -4.53
C LEU A 94 9.05 -10.92 -3.88
N LYS A 95 8.89 -12.24 -3.75
CA LYS A 95 9.91 -13.12 -3.18
C LYS A 95 11.22 -13.06 -3.97
N THR A 96 11.14 -13.11 -5.30
CA THR A 96 12.31 -13.07 -6.18
C THR A 96 13.15 -11.83 -5.93
N ILE A 97 12.52 -10.66 -5.79
CA ILE A 97 13.26 -9.43 -5.52
C ILE A 97 13.73 -9.34 -4.08
N LEU A 98 13.00 -9.89 -3.10
CA LEU A 98 13.36 -9.85 -1.68
C LEU A 98 14.58 -10.73 -1.34
N ASP A 99 14.86 -11.77 -2.13
CA ASP A 99 16.05 -12.62 -1.97
C ASP A 99 17.36 -11.81 -2.07
N ASP A 100 17.39 -10.75 -2.89
CA ASP A 100 18.54 -9.84 -3.02
C ASP A 100 18.80 -8.96 -1.79
N TYR A 101 17.86 -8.94 -0.84
CA TYR A 101 17.87 -8.08 0.34
C TYR A 101 17.83 -8.85 1.67
N LEU A 102 18.06 -10.18 1.66
CA LEU A 102 17.96 -11.02 2.86
C LEU A 102 18.87 -10.61 4.02
N GLU A 103 20.01 -10.00 3.74
CA GLU A 103 20.94 -9.50 4.75
C GLU A 103 20.44 -8.22 5.45
N TYR A 104 19.55 -7.46 4.81
CA TYR A 104 19.05 -6.20 5.33
C TYR A 104 17.83 -6.40 6.24
N PRO A 105 17.67 -5.57 7.29
CA PRO A 105 16.52 -5.66 8.19
C PRO A 105 15.21 -5.13 7.57
N GLY A 106 15.29 -4.43 6.44
CA GLY A 106 14.14 -3.82 5.77
C GLY A 106 14.49 -3.27 4.39
N LEU A 107 13.48 -3.24 3.51
CA LEU A 107 13.51 -2.63 2.18
C LEU A 107 12.53 -1.45 2.13
N LEU A 108 13.04 -0.28 1.80
CA LEU A 108 12.29 0.95 1.64
C LEU A 108 11.89 1.11 0.17
N VAL A 109 10.59 1.16 -0.09
CA VAL A 109 10.06 1.24 -1.46
C VAL A 109 9.36 2.58 -1.66
N ASN A 110 9.83 3.34 -2.65
CA ASN A 110 9.31 4.65 -2.95
C ASN A 110 7.93 4.59 -3.62
N TRP A 111 7.09 5.55 -3.26
CA TRP A 111 5.84 5.83 -3.96
C TRP A 111 6.11 6.30 -5.39
N CYS A 112 5.26 5.86 -6.31
CA CYS A 112 5.02 6.39 -7.63
C CYS A 112 3.60 6.95 -7.60
N CYS A 113 3.47 8.28 -7.51
CA CYS A 113 2.17 8.92 -7.26
C CYS A 113 1.34 9.03 -8.53
N PHE A 114 0.14 8.46 -8.55
CA PHE A 114 -0.80 8.54 -9.66
C PHE A 114 -1.88 9.59 -9.40
N GLY A 115 -2.31 10.25 -10.47
CA GLY A 115 -3.41 11.19 -10.49
C GLY A 115 -4.72 10.55 -10.93
N SER A 116 -5.67 11.40 -11.27
CA SER A 116 -7.00 11.05 -11.74
C SER A 116 -7.05 10.51 -13.15
N SER A 117 -5.96 10.64 -13.92
CA SER A 117 -5.94 10.37 -15.37
C SER A 117 -7.04 11.14 -16.11
N GLY A 118 -7.44 12.31 -15.57
CA GLY A 118 -8.50 13.16 -16.10
C GLY A 118 -9.93 12.73 -15.75
N HIS A 119 -10.12 11.57 -15.08
CA HIS A 119 -11.45 11.03 -14.80
C HIS A 119 -12.25 11.91 -13.83
N GLN A 120 -13.40 12.39 -14.30
CA GLN A 120 -14.36 13.14 -13.48
C GLN A 120 -15.26 12.23 -12.64
N THR A 121 -15.66 11.10 -13.21
CA THR A 121 -16.49 10.07 -12.56
C THR A 121 -15.70 8.77 -12.46
N LYS A 122 -16.11 7.87 -11.59
CA LYS A 122 -15.48 6.56 -11.43
C LYS A 122 -15.65 5.74 -12.72
N PRO A 123 -14.58 5.44 -13.46
CA PRO A 123 -14.66 4.58 -14.63
C PRO A 123 -15.00 3.13 -14.23
N LYS A 124 -15.59 2.39 -15.17
CA LYS A 124 -15.77 0.93 -15.02
C LYS A 124 -14.41 0.25 -15.13
N GLY A 125 -14.21 -0.84 -14.38
CA GLY A 125 -12.95 -1.60 -14.42
C GLY A 125 -12.13 -1.45 -13.14
N LEU A 126 -10.87 -1.85 -13.22
CA LEU A 126 -9.94 -1.93 -12.09
C LEU A 126 -9.18 -0.60 -11.89
N THR A 127 -8.71 -0.33 -10.67
CA THR A 127 -7.86 0.82 -10.36
C THR A 127 -6.61 0.83 -11.24
N ILE A 128 -5.88 -0.30 -11.28
CA ILE A 128 -4.63 -0.39 -12.04
C ILE A 128 -4.85 -0.35 -13.57
N GLU A 129 -6.09 -0.59 -14.01
CA GLU A 129 -6.51 -0.46 -15.42
C GLU A 129 -6.81 0.98 -15.79
N ASN A 130 -7.48 1.71 -14.89
CA ASN A 130 -8.11 3.00 -15.24
C ASN A 130 -7.25 4.22 -14.96
N TYR A 131 -6.38 4.17 -13.95
CA TYR A 131 -5.55 5.32 -13.56
C TYR A 131 -4.10 5.07 -14.02
N THR A 132 -3.75 5.59 -15.19
CA THR A 132 -2.46 5.36 -15.85
C THR A 132 -1.56 6.60 -15.88
N HIS A 133 -2.07 7.76 -15.47
CA HIS A 133 -1.30 9.01 -15.46
C HIS A 133 -0.67 9.23 -14.08
N ARG A 134 0.62 9.54 -14.06
CA ARG A 134 1.40 9.69 -12.84
C ARG A 134 2.23 10.95 -12.78
N ALA A 135 2.80 11.21 -11.60
CA ALA A 135 3.81 12.23 -11.39
C ALA A 135 5.09 11.93 -12.19
N ASN A 136 5.84 13.00 -12.50
CA ASN A 136 7.22 12.86 -12.96
C ASN A 136 8.14 12.32 -11.83
N SER A 137 9.34 11.87 -12.20
CA SER A 137 10.33 11.32 -11.26
C SER A 137 10.88 12.35 -10.27
N SER A 138 10.78 13.64 -10.56
CA SER A 138 11.21 14.74 -9.67
C SER A 138 10.15 15.15 -8.65
N CYS A 139 8.97 14.51 -8.65
CA CYS A 139 7.92 14.81 -7.68
C CYS A 139 8.38 14.55 -6.25
N ALA A 140 8.38 15.58 -5.41
CA ALA A 140 8.84 15.47 -4.03
C ALA A 140 8.06 14.42 -3.21
N THR A 141 6.76 14.25 -3.47
CA THR A 141 5.91 13.26 -2.80
C THR A 141 6.36 11.83 -3.10
N SER A 142 6.89 11.56 -4.29
CA SER A 142 7.43 10.26 -4.70
C SER A 142 8.69 9.83 -3.93
N ARG A 143 9.37 10.77 -3.23
CA ARG A 143 10.45 10.41 -2.31
C ARG A 143 9.93 9.73 -1.04
N THR A 144 8.63 9.83 -0.77
CA THR A 144 8.02 9.10 0.34
C THR A 144 8.12 7.60 0.10
N PHE A 145 8.42 6.83 1.13
CA PHE A 145 8.53 5.38 1.04
C PHE A 145 7.60 4.67 2.03
N LYS A 146 7.22 3.44 1.73
CA LYS A 146 6.77 2.46 2.75
C LYS A 146 7.88 1.46 3.00
N SER A 147 7.81 0.77 4.14
CA SER A 147 8.77 -0.28 4.47
C SER A 147 8.18 -1.67 4.30
N ILE A 148 8.97 -2.55 3.71
CA ILE A 148 8.89 -4.00 3.88
C ILE A 148 9.94 -4.34 4.93
N VAL A 149 9.54 -4.89 6.08
CA VAL A 149 10.45 -5.12 7.21
C VAL A 149 10.57 -6.60 7.50
N LYS A 150 11.73 -7.02 8.02
CA LYS A 150 11.87 -8.31 8.69
C LYS A 150 11.44 -8.16 10.14
N PRO A 151 10.31 -8.75 10.58
CA PRO A 151 9.80 -8.51 11.94
C PRO A 151 10.80 -8.88 13.03
N SER A 152 11.58 -9.95 12.84
CA SER A 152 12.68 -10.38 13.74
C SER A 152 13.79 -9.33 13.94
N CYS A 153 13.78 -8.25 13.16
CA CYS A 153 14.75 -7.17 13.19
C CYS A 153 14.18 -5.89 13.81
N VAL A 154 12.86 -5.82 13.98
CA VAL A 154 12.12 -4.62 14.36
C VAL A 154 11.74 -4.68 15.83
N GLN A 155 12.02 -3.61 16.55
CA GLN A 155 11.60 -3.41 17.93
C GLN A 155 10.21 -2.77 18.01
N ALA A 156 9.93 -1.79 17.14
CA ALA A 156 8.64 -1.11 17.11
C ALA A 156 8.37 -0.41 15.76
N CYS A 157 7.11 -0.32 15.38
CA CYS A 157 6.61 0.56 14.33
C CYS A 157 6.47 1.99 14.87
N ILE A 158 7.17 2.95 14.25
CA ILE A 158 7.03 4.38 14.57
C ILE A 158 5.94 5.01 13.70
N THR A 159 5.90 4.63 12.42
CA THR A 159 4.88 4.95 11.42
C THR A 159 4.87 3.81 10.39
N PRO A 160 3.85 3.67 9.51
CA PRO A 160 3.92 2.66 8.44
C PRO A 160 5.06 2.92 7.44
N HIS A 161 5.74 4.06 7.55
CA HIS A 161 6.90 4.42 6.76
C HIS A 161 8.20 3.99 7.44
N ASN A 162 8.35 4.20 8.75
CA ASN A 162 9.62 4.10 9.45
C ASN A 162 9.51 3.30 10.77
N PHE A 163 10.55 2.54 11.07
CA PHE A 163 10.58 1.51 12.11
C PHE A 163 11.82 1.65 12.99
N LEU A 164 11.67 1.35 14.27
CA LEU A 164 12.78 1.20 15.19
C LEU A 164 13.30 -0.24 15.11
N TYR A 165 14.58 -0.39 14.79
CA TYR A 165 15.25 -1.69 14.68
C TYR A 165 16.12 -1.97 15.91
N PHE A 166 16.29 -3.24 16.27
CA PHE A 166 17.14 -3.63 17.41
C PHE A 166 18.57 -3.12 17.28
N THR A 167 19.14 -2.64 18.39
CA THR A 167 20.50 -2.11 18.46
C THR A 167 21.56 -3.19 18.19
N GLY A 168 22.74 -2.78 17.70
CA GLY A 168 23.87 -3.70 17.44
C GLY A 168 23.87 -4.33 16.04
N ARG A 169 22.83 -4.11 15.22
CA ARG A 169 22.84 -4.52 13.81
C ARG A 169 23.80 -3.67 12.98
N LYS A 170 24.69 -4.36 12.24
CA LYS A 170 25.65 -3.76 11.29
C LYS A 170 24.93 -3.14 10.09
N LEU A 171 23.93 -3.83 9.55
CA LEU A 171 23.15 -3.38 8.40
C LEU A 171 21.90 -2.60 8.83
N LYS A 172 21.53 -1.65 7.99
CA LYS A 172 20.38 -0.74 8.14
C LYS A 172 19.35 -1.02 7.06
N PRO A 173 18.08 -0.62 7.20
CA PRO A 173 17.13 -0.71 6.10
C PRO A 173 17.66 0.09 4.90
N VAL A 174 17.38 -0.41 3.69
CA VAL A 174 17.92 0.17 2.46
C VAL A 174 16.83 0.42 1.42
N THR A 175 17.09 1.32 0.49
CA THR A 175 16.29 1.43 -0.76
C THR A 175 16.61 0.28 -1.72
N GLU A 176 15.89 0.20 -2.84
CA GLU A 176 16.20 -0.78 -3.91
C GLU A 176 17.65 -0.70 -4.44
N ASN A 177 18.29 0.46 -4.32
CA ASN A 177 19.69 0.68 -4.72
C ASN A 177 20.69 0.44 -3.58
N LYS A 178 20.26 -0.27 -2.52
CA LYS A 178 21.07 -0.59 -1.33
C LYS A 178 21.60 0.66 -0.59
N ILE A 179 20.92 1.80 -0.75
CA ILE A 179 21.24 3.04 -0.02
C ILE A 179 20.63 2.94 1.38
N ALA A 180 21.47 2.95 2.40
CA ALA A 180 21.05 2.87 3.80
C ALA A 180 20.26 4.10 4.25
N PHE A 181 19.22 3.86 5.04
CA PHE A 181 18.45 4.90 5.73
C PHE A 181 18.65 4.76 7.24
N THR A 182 19.12 5.83 7.89
CA THR A 182 19.54 5.81 9.30
C THR A 182 18.69 6.69 10.21
N GLN A 183 17.83 7.53 9.63
CA GLN A 183 16.97 8.45 10.39
C GLN A 183 15.78 7.67 10.95
N VAL A 184 15.45 7.91 12.22
CA VAL A 184 14.35 7.26 12.91
C VAL A 184 13.51 8.33 13.58
N GLY A 185 12.32 8.56 13.01
CA GLY A 185 11.42 9.59 13.48
C GLY A 185 10.11 9.61 12.70
N PRO A 186 9.05 10.23 13.26
CA PRO A 186 7.72 10.24 12.65
C PRO A 186 7.64 11.07 11.36
N ARG A 187 8.63 11.94 11.10
CA ARG A 187 8.74 12.74 9.87
C ARG A 187 9.79 12.19 8.89
N ASP A 188 10.51 11.13 9.27
CA ASP A 188 11.61 10.57 8.50
C ASP A 188 11.05 9.48 7.58
N HIS A 189 10.29 9.93 6.58
CA HIS A 189 9.58 9.07 5.64
C HIS A 189 9.94 9.36 4.18
N GLN A 190 10.99 10.15 3.91
CA GLN A 190 11.44 10.49 2.56
C GLN A 190 12.90 10.12 2.32
N THR A 191 13.18 9.47 1.18
CA THR A 191 14.54 9.28 0.67
C THR A 191 15.07 10.57 0.03
N LEU A 192 16.37 10.63 -0.27
CA LEU A 192 16.95 11.75 -1.02
C LEU A 192 16.39 11.83 -2.45
N THR A 193 16.30 10.68 -3.11
CA THR A 193 15.76 10.50 -4.47
C THR A 193 14.79 9.33 -4.49
N SER A 194 13.81 9.39 -5.39
CA SER A 194 12.93 8.25 -5.66
C SER A 194 13.51 7.39 -6.78
N SER A 195 13.30 6.07 -6.69
CA SER A 195 13.73 5.11 -7.70
C SER A 195 12.68 3.99 -7.81
N TRP A 196 12.47 3.50 -9.03
CA TRP A 196 11.44 2.51 -9.37
C TRP A 196 11.96 1.49 -10.40
N GLN A 197 13.25 1.14 -10.32
CA GLN A 197 13.90 0.32 -11.36
C GLN A 197 13.70 -1.18 -11.13
N LYS A 198 13.56 -1.61 -9.88
CA LYS A 198 13.38 -3.01 -9.48
C LYS A 198 12.07 -3.24 -8.74
N ILE A 199 11.64 -2.29 -7.92
CA ILE A 199 10.43 -2.38 -7.11
C ILE A 199 9.82 -0.99 -6.88
N ARG A 200 8.48 -0.89 -6.91
CA ARG A 200 7.80 0.38 -6.66
C ARG A 200 6.43 0.19 -6.03
N ILE A 201 5.90 1.28 -5.45
CA ILE A 201 4.52 1.35 -4.97
C ILE A 201 3.75 2.34 -5.84
N ASN A 202 2.80 1.88 -6.64
CA ASN A 202 1.83 2.79 -7.27
C ASN A 202 0.87 3.31 -6.20
N HIS A 203 0.78 4.62 -6.02
CA HIS A 203 -0.10 5.25 -5.03
C HIS A 203 -1.25 6.01 -5.72
N TYR A 204 -2.47 5.47 -5.61
CA TYR A 204 -3.69 5.98 -6.23
C TYR A 204 -4.51 6.82 -5.26
N ILE A 205 -3.88 7.84 -4.68
CA ILE A 205 -4.47 8.59 -3.57
C ILE A 205 -5.71 9.41 -3.96
N ILE A 206 -5.77 9.90 -5.21
CA ILE A 206 -6.86 10.71 -5.74
C ILE A 206 -7.93 9.86 -6.43
N ARG A 207 -7.54 8.97 -7.35
CA ARG A 207 -8.46 8.32 -8.30
C ARG A 207 -9.33 9.36 -9.05
N SER A 208 -10.58 9.09 -9.40
CA SER A 208 -11.42 10.10 -10.08
C SER A 208 -11.82 11.25 -9.14
N ARG A 209 -12.30 12.36 -9.71
CA ARG A 209 -12.82 13.48 -8.92
C ARG A 209 -14.00 13.09 -8.05
N GLU A 210 -14.92 12.27 -8.54
CA GLU A 210 -16.04 11.70 -7.78
C GLU A 210 -15.55 10.91 -6.55
N GLU A 211 -14.57 10.01 -6.74
CA GLU A 211 -14.02 9.20 -5.66
C GLU A 211 -13.28 10.05 -4.62
N PHE A 212 -12.58 11.11 -5.06
CA PHE A 212 -11.97 12.06 -4.15
C PHE A 212 -13.00 12.81 -3.29
N ILE A 213 -14.13 13.22 -3.87
CA ILE A 213 -15.24 13.86 -3.14
C ILE A 213 -15.81 12.90 -2.09
N ALA A 214 -15.97 11.61 -2.43
CA ALA A 214 -16.39 10.58 -1.49
C ALA A 214 -15.35 10.38 -0.36
N LYS A 215 -14.05 10.31 -0.70
CA LYS A 215 -12.94 10.21 0.28
C LYS A 215 -12.91 11.41 1.23
N ARG A 216 -13.12 12.62 0.70
CA ARG A 216 -13.24 13.85 1.50
C ARG A 216 -14.38 13.77 2.50
N SER A 217 -15.55 13.30 2.06
CA SER A 217 -16.75 13.16 2.91
C SER A 217 -16.55 12.12 4.01
N ARG A 218 -15.78 11.06 3.74
CA ARG A 218 -15.43 10.02 4.72
C ARG A 218 -14.47 10.52 5.82
N GLY A 219 -13.62 11.50 5.53
CA GLY A 219 -12.68 12.09 6.50
C GLY A 219 -11.40 11.27 6.72
N SER A 220 -10.46 11.83 7.50
CA SER A 220 -9.16 11.18 7.75
C SER A 220 -9.20 10.24 8.95
N ALA A 221 -8.62 9.05 8.82
CA ALA A 221 -8.40 8.15 9.96
C ALA A 221 -7.31 8.64 10.93
N LEU A 222 -6.47 9.59 10.51
CA LEU A 222 -5.33 10.08 11.29
C LEU A 222 -5.58 11.42 11.98
N PHE A 223 -6.43 12.27 11.38
CA PHE A 223 -6.56 13.66 11.77
C PHE A 223 -8.03 14.03 12.00
N ASN A 224 -8.28 14.81 13.06
CA ASN A 224 -9.62 15.31 13.39
C ASN A 224 -9.99 16.61 12.65
N PHE A 225 -9.21 17.00 11.65
CA PHE A 225 -9.46 18.17 10.82
C PHE A 225 -9.69 17.77 9.36
N ALA A 226 -10.26 18.67 8.57
CA ALA A 226 -10.51 18.48 7.14
C ALA A 226 -9.20 18.37 6.36
N ARG A 227 -8.67 17.13 6.21
CA ARG A 227 -7.43 16.85 5.49
C ARG A 227 -7.56 16.99 3.96
N TYR A 228 -8.68 16.53 3.41
CA TYR A 228 -8.88 16.36 1.97
C TYR A 228 -9.51 17.62 1.35
N THR A 229 -8.72 18.69 1.23
CA THR A 229 -9.14 20.00 0.68
C THR A 229 -8.95 20.10 -0.84
N GLY A 230 -9.33 21.24 -1.43
CA GLY A 230 -8.96 21.57 -2.83
C GLY A 230 -7.44 21.57 -3.04
N ASP A 231 -6.70 22.25 -2.16
CA ASP A 231 -5.23 22.23 -2.18
C ASP A 231 -4.64 20.83 -2.02
N PHE A 232 -5.33 19.94 -1.29
CA PHE A 232 -4.92 18.54 -1.24
C PHE A 232 -5.05 17.88 -2.61
N PHE A 233 -6.19 18.07 -3.28
CA PHE A 233 -6.41 17.55 -4.63
C PHE A 233 -5.35 18.06 -5.59
N GLU A 234 -5.14 19.37 -5.69
CA GLU A 234 -4.16 19.97 -6.62
C GLU A 234 -2.73 19.48 -6.37
N ARG A 235 -2.35 19.24 -5.10
CA ARG A 235 -1.02 18.72 -4.75
C ARG A 235 -0.85 17.23 -4.98
N HIS A 236 -1.90 16.44 -5.15
CA HIS A 236 -1.79 14.99 -5.27
C HIS A 236 -2.38 14.43 -6.57
N ASP A 237 -3.13 15.24 -7.33
CA ASP A 237 -3.60 14.88 -8.66
C ASP A 237 -2.46 15.05 -9.66
N ARG A 238 -1.65 13.99 -9.81
CA ARG A 238 -0.41 14.03 -10.59
C ARG A 238 -0.56 13.28 -11.91
N ASN A 239 -0.59 14.02 -13.02
CA ASN A 239 -0.83 13.48 -14.37
C ASN A 239 0.25 13.92 -15.38
N ALA A 240 1.50 14.12 -14.93
CA ALA A 240 2.57 14.68 -15.74
C ALA A 240 3.19 13.68 -16.75
N VAL A 241 3.13 12.38 -16.45
CA VAL A 241 3.48 11.31 -17.37
C VAL A 241 2.22 10.52 -17.65
N GLU A 242 1.82 10.50 -18.91
CA GLU A 242 0.66 9.77 -19.40
C GLU A 242 1.04 8.32 -19.71
N GLU A 243 0.05 7.42 -19.65
CA GLU A 243 0.18 6.01 -20.05
C GLU A 243 1.35 5.24 -19.37
N ASP A 244 1.54 5.39 -18.05
CA ASP A 244 2.36 4.43 -17.30
C ASP A 244 1.58 3.11 -17.13
N LEU A 245 1.85 2.18 -18.05
CA LEU A 245 1.23 0.86 -18.09
C LEU A 245 2.07 -0.23 -17.40
N THR A 246 3.12 0.10 -16.64
CA THR A 246 4.06 -0.89 -16.10
C THR A 246 3.37 -1.94 -15.22
N ILE A 247 2.37 -1.53 -14.44
CA ILE A 247 1.59 -2.46 -13.59
C ILE A 247 0.60 -3.31 -14.39
N GLN A 248 0.23 -2.89 -15.60
CA GLN A 248 -0.83 -3.54 -16.38
C GLN A 248 -0.45 -4.91 -16.94
N ARG A 249 0.84 -5.29 -16.89
CA ARG A 249 1.25 -6.67 -17.17
C ARG A 249 0.55 -7.71 -16.31
N PHE A 250 0.07 -7.32 -15.12
CA PHE A 250 -0.70 -8.17 -14.22
C PHE A 250 -2.20 -8.25 -14.55
N LEU A 251 -2.73 -7.34 -15.39
CA LEU A 251 -4.16 -7.28 -15.69
C LEU A 251 -4.75 -8.56 -16.27
N PRO A 252 -4.10 -9.26 -17.24
CA PRO A 252 -4.68 -10.47 -17.82
C PRO A 252 -4.99 -11.54 -16.77
N GLN A 253 -4.08 -11.76 -15.82
CA GLN A 253 -4.24 -12.71 -14.72
C GLN A 253 -5.18 -12.16 -13.65
N LEU A 254 -5.04 -10.88 -13.28
CA LEU A 254 -5.86 -10.24 -12.26
C LEU A 254 -7.36 -10.22 -12.62
N LYS A 255 -7.71 -10.19 -13.90
CA LYS A 255 -9.12 -10.18 -14.35
C LYS A 255 -9.80 -11.56 -14.26
N GLN A 256 -9.06 -12.66 -14.20
CA GLN A 256 -9.64 -14.02 -14.21
C GLN A 256 -10.64 -14.25 -13.05
N PRO A 257 -10.34 -13.89 -11.79
CA PRO A 257 -11.29 -14.05 -10.68
C PRO A 257 -12.58 -13.22 -10.85
N PHE A 258 -12.53 -12.14 -11.62
CA PHE A 258 -13.68 -11.25 -11.86
C PHE A 258 -14.61 -11.79 -12.96
N GLN A 259 -14.08 -12.56 -13.91
CA GLN A 259 -14.83 -13.18 -15.00
C GLN A 259 -15.60 -14.43 -14.55
N ASN A 260 -15.01 -15.23 -13.65
CA ASN A 260 -15.59 -16.49 -13.18
C ASN A 260 -16.92 -16.34 -12.39
N LYS A 261 -17.30 -15.12 -11.97
CA LYS A 261 -18.60 -14.86 -11.34
C LYS A 261 -19.75 -14.62 -12.33
N LEU A 262 -19.47 -14.35 -13.60
CA LEU A 262 -20.50 -14.14 -14.62
C LEU A 262 -21.06 -15.45 -15.19
N GLN A 263 -20.49 -16.60 -14.85
CA GLN A 263 -20.93 -17.92 -15.34
C GLN A 263 -21.78 -18.73 -14.34
N ASN A 264 -22.00 -18.21 -13.12
CA ASN A 264 -22.76 -18.90 -12.06
C ASN A 264 -24.02 -18.11 -11.63
N ILE A 265 -24.64 -17.37 -12.56
CA ILE A 265 -25.97 -16.74 -12.40
C ILE A 265 -26.88 -17.26 -13.49
#